data_AF-A0A7S0XUI5-F1
#
_entry.id   AF-A0A7S0XUI5-F1
#
_cell.length_a   1.000
_cell.length_b   1.000
_cell.length_c   1.000
_cell.angle_alpha   90.00
_cell.angle_beta   90.00
_cell.angle_gamma   90.00
#
_symmetry.space_group_name_H-M   'P 1'
#
loop_
_entity.id
_entity.type
_entity.pdbx_description
1 polymer ?
#
loop_
_entity_poly.entity_id
_entity_poly.type
_entity_poly.pdbx_seq_one_letter_code
_entity_poly.pdbx_strand_id
1 'polypeptide(L)'
;MADMAELKRKREAWFAQRAAAQERERVLQEEGGAAVDEAVHARSEDDPSPAMGVLSLSDSDVLDRITERLTSKLKEELRSEVRREEQEVSRKNIQDSKKMEGWLAGELEQTTCPICYEIMQPPQHTPTLLFPCGHTFCAQCISSHIKANHRHTCPYCRKKIESQAPNMILQQLIDGFAERKKEAAACLDREGKFLAVSGG
;
A
#
# COMPACT_ATOMS: atom_id res chain seq x y z
N MET A 1 34.39 -8.67 -26.24
CA MET A 1 33.32 -7.77 -25.76
C MET A 1 32.06 -8.63 -25.65
N ALA A 2 31.33 -8.59 -24.54
CA ALA A 2 30.10 -9.39 -24.42
C ALA A 2 29.01 -8.81 -25.34
N ASP A 3 28.28 -9.68 -26.05
CA ASP A 3 27.20 -9.24 -26.93
C ASP A 3 26.03 -8.69 -26.09
N MET A 4 25.62 -7.45 -26.38
CA MET A 4 24.48 -6.80 -25.73
C MET A 4 23.16 -7.54 -25.99
N ALA A 5 23.03 -8.25 -27.12
CA ALA A 5 21.87 -9.10 -27.39
C ALA A 5 21.85 -10.34 -26.49
N GLU A 6 23.01 -10.96 -26.23
CA GLU A 6 23.15 -12.09 -25.31
C GLU A 6 22.85 -11.68 -23.85
N LEU A 7 23.36 -10.53 -23.41
CA LEU A 7 23.06 -9.96 -22.10
C LEU A 7 21.56 -9.64 -21.94
N LYS A 8 20.93 -9.06 -22.97
CA LYS A 8 19.50 -8.78 -23.00
C LYS A 8 18.68 -10.08 -22.88
N ARG A 9 18.99 -11.11 -23.67
CA ARG A 9 18.34 -12.43 -23.59
C ARG A 9 18.49 -13.10 -22.23
N LYS A 10 19.70 -13.07 -21.64
CA LYS A 10 19.96 -13.63 -20.30
C LYS A 10 19.13 -12.94 -19.22
N ARG A 11 19.01 -11.61 -19.30
CA ARG A 11 18.17 -10.81 -18.40
C ARG A 11 16.68 -11.11 -18.57
N GLU A 12 16.19 -11.20 -19.80
CA GLU A 12 14.79 -11.53 -20.12
C GLU A 12 14.42 -12.95 -19.63
N ALA A 13 15.29 -13.94 -19.86
CA ALA A 13 15.10 -15.30 -19.37
C ALA A 13 15.06 -15.37 -17.83
N TRP A 14 15.91 -14.62 -17.13
CA TRP A 14 15.91 -14.55 -15.67
C TRP A 14 14.60 -13.95 -15.12
N PHE A 15 14.12 -12.85 -15.71
CA PHE A 15 12.84 -12.25 -15.32
C PHE A 15 11.65 -13.21 -15.58
N ALA A 16 11.63 -13.89 -16.74
CA ALA A 16 10.58 -14.86 -17.06
C ALA A 16 10.55 -16.05 -16.10
N GLN A 17 11.72 -16.60 -15.72
CA GLN A 17 11.82 -17.66 -14.70
C GLN A 17 11.30 -17.20 -13.34
N ARG A 18 11.61 -15.95 -12.94
CA ARG A 18 11.18 -15.39 -11.66
C ARG A 18 9.67 -15.13 -11.62
N ALA A 19 9.08 -14.60 -12.70
CA ALA A 19 7.63 -14.45 -12.84
C ALA A 19 6.91 -15.80 -12.76
N ALA A 20 7.41 -16.81 -13.48
CA ALA A 20 6.85 -18.16 -13.43
C ALA A 20 7.00 -18.83 -12.05
N ALA A 21 7.98 -18.44 -11.23
CA ALA A 21 8.10 -18.90 -9.85
C ALA A 21 7.05 -18.25 -8.93
N GLN A 22 6.83 -16.94 -9.06
CA GLN A 22 5.80 -16.23 -8.29
C GLN A 22 4.39 -16.71 -8.62
N GLU A 23 4.10 -17.03 -9.89
CA GLU A 23 2.78 -17.57 -10.25
C GLU A 23 2.53 -18.96 -9.66
N ARG A 24 3.55 -19.83 -9.62
CA ARG A 24 3.46 -21.12 -8.91
C ARG A 24 3.21 -20.93 -7.41
N GLU A 25 3.86 -19.94 -6.80
CA GLU A 25 3.69 -19.62 -5.38
C GLU A 25 2.27 -19.07 -5.08
N ARG A 26 1.67 -18.30 -6.01
CA ARG A 26 0.27 -17.86 -5.92
C ARG A 26 -0.72 -19.02 -6.02
N VAL A 27 -0.59 -19.90 -7.02
CA VAL A 27 -1.49 -21.06 -7.19
C VAL A 27 -1.47 -21.95 -5.94
N LEU A 28 -0.30 -22.20 -5.36
CA LEU A 28 -0.16 -22.98 -4.12
C LEU A 28 -0.78 -22.30 -2.88
N GLN A 29 -0.99 -20.98 -2.88
CA GLN A 29 -1.73 -20.28 -1.82
C GLN A 29 -3.24 -20.29 -2.07
N GLU A 30 -3.67 -20.21 -3.33
CA GLU A 30 -5.09 -20.22 -3.72
C GLU A 30 -5.71 -21.63 -3.54
N GLU A 31 -4.97 -22.72 -3.79
CA GLU A 31 -5.44 -24.10 -3.58
C GLU A 31 -5.57 -24.51 -2.10
N GLY A 32 -5.02 -23.73 -1.16
CA GLY A 32 -5.11 -24.00 0.28
C GLY A 32 -6.43 -23.62 0.96
N GLY A 33 -7.39 -23.04 0.23
CA GLY A 33 -8.58 -22.39 0.78
C GLY A 33 -9.94 -23.08 0.55
N ALA A 34 -9.99 -24.26 -0.07
CA ALA A 34 -11.24 -24.94 -0.42
C ALA A 34 -11.66 -25.99 0.63
N ALA A 35 -12.35 -25.56 1.69
CA ALA A 35 -13.08 -26.47 2.56
C ALA A 35 -14.31 -27.04 1.82
N VAL A 36 -14.49 -28.36 1.92
CA VAL A 36 -15.65 -29.07 1.37
C VAL A 36 -16.82 -29.03 2.34
N ASP A 37 -18.02 -28.71 1.86
CA ASP A 37 -19.26 -28.93 2.59
C ASP A 37 -20.27 -29.67 1.68
N GLU A 38 -20.45 -30.94 1.97
CA GLU A 38 -21.40 -31.84 1.34
C GLU A 38 -22.31 -32.42 2.43
N ALA A 39 -23.56 -31.92 2.57
CA ALA A 39 -24.74 -32.77 2.77
C ALA A 39 -26.07 -32.01 2.99
N VAL A 40 -27.00 -32.22 2.05
CA VAL A 40 -28.38 -32.72 2.24
C VAL A 40 -29.30 -32.05 3.29
N HIS A 41 -30.39 -31.41 2.82
CA HIS A 41 -31.76 -31.98 2.90
C HIS A 41 -32.80 -31.19 2.11
N ALA A 42 -33.73 -31.91 1.48
CA ALA A 42 -34.97 -31.38 0.94
C ALA A 42 -36.14 -32.20 1.51
N ARG A 43 -37.18 -31.54 2.03
CA ARG A 43 -38.59 -32.00 2.05
C ARG A 43 -39.53 -31.05 2.80
N SER A 44 -40.82 -31.27 2.57
CA SER A 44 -42.01 -30.56 3.06
C SER A 44 -43.09 -31.63 3.38
N GLU A 45 -44.30 -31.35 3.87
CA GLU A 45 -45.13 -30.13 3.92
C GLU A 45 -45.79 -29.95 5.32
N ASP A 46 -46.93 -29.23 5.39
CA ASP A 46 -48.06 -29.39 6.34
C ASP A 46 -48.19 -28.54 7.63
N ASP A 47 -49.39 -27.92 7.73
CA ASP A 47 -50.01 -27.16 8.82
C ASP A 47 -51.23 -27.97 9.33
N PRO A 48 -51.50 -28.05 10.65
CA PRO A 48 -52.84 -27.61 11.09
C PRO A 48 -52.93 -27.03 12.53
N SER A 49 -53.86 -26.09 12.69
CA SER A 49 -54.49 -25.67 13.97
C SER A 49 -55.93 -26.26 14.08
N PRO A 50 -56.73 -26.16 15.18
CA PRO A 50 -56.48 -25.62 16.54
C PRO A 50 -57.01 -26.51 17.72
N ALA A 51 -56.60 -26.26 18.98
CA ALA A 51 -57.38 -26.58 20.20
C ALA A 51 -56.80 -25.93 21.49
N MET A 52 -57.66 -25.67 22.49
CA MET A 52 -57.28 -25.04 23.77
C MET A 52 -56.89 -26.03 24.87
N GLY A 53 -55.88 -25.68 25.67
CA GLY A 53 -56.05 -25.67 27.12
C GLY A 53 -55.37 -26.73 28.00
N VAL A 54 -54.03 -26.84 27.97
CA VAL A 54 -53.24 -27.19 29.17
C VAL A 54 -51.97 -26.32 29.16
N LEU A 55 -51.59 -25.74 30.32
CA LEU A 55 -50.28 -25.08 30.50
C LEU A 55 -49.17 -26.12 30.69
N SER A 56 -49.00 -27.00 29.69
CA SER A 56 -47.72 -27.66 29.47
C SER A 56 -46.94 -26.73 28.57
N LEU A 57 -45.75 -26.30 29.00
CA LEU A 57 -44.78 -25.76 28.04
C LEU A 57 -44.58 -26.85 26.99
N SER A 58 -44.79 -26.53 25.72
CA SER A 58 -44.49 -27.49 24.67
C SER A 58 -42.97 -27.69 24.63
N ASP A 59 -42.51 -28.84 24.16
CA ASP A 59 -41.06 -29.04 23.99
C ASP A 59 -40.47 -27.97 23.04
N SER A 60 -41.27 -27.42 22.12
CA SER A 60 -40.93 -26.23 21.33
C SER A 60 -40.70 -24.99 22.20
N ASP A 61 -41.62 -24.61 23.09
CA ASP A 61 -41.45 -23.43 23.97
C ASP A 61 -40.20 -23.55 24.86
N VAL A 62 -39.86 -24.77 25.27
CA VAL A 62 -38.65 -25.07 26.04
C VAL A 62 -37.40 -24.95 25.15
N LEU A 63 -37.43 -25.52 23.95
CA LEU A 63 -36.36 -25.42 22.95
C LEU A 63 -36.13 -23.96 22.50
N ASP A 64 -37.17 -23.17 22.30
CA ASP A 64 -37.09 -21.76 21.89
C ASP A 64 -36.41 -20.91 22.98
N ARG A 65 -36.80 -21.10 24.25
CA ARG A 65 -36.15 -20.44 25.40
C ARG A 65 -34.69 -20.85 25.59
N ILE A 66 -34.34 -22.09 25.26
CA ILE A 66 -32.95 -22.58 25.27
C ILE A 66 -32.19 -21.96 24.10
N THR A 67 -32.76 -21.98 22.90
CA THR A 67 -32.19 -21.44 21.67
C THR A 67 -31.96 -19.94 21.76
N GLU A 68 -32.90 -19.17 22.31
CA GLU A 68 -32.74 -17.73 22.53
C GLU A 68 -31.59 -17.41 23.51
N ARG A 69 -31.41 -18.21 24.56
CA ARG A 69 -30.27 -18.09 25.49
C ARG A 69 -28.94 -18.45 24.85
N LEU A 70 -28.90 -19.54 24.09
CA LEU A 70 -27.70 -19.99 23.37
C LEU A 70 -27.30 -18.99 22.28
N THR A 71 -28.24 -18.57 21.44
CA THR A 71 -28.01 -17.59 20.37
C THR A 71 -27.65 -16.21 20.93
N SER A 72 -28.28 -15.76 22.01
CA SER A 72 -27.90 -14.50 22.68
C SER A 72 -26.47 -14.54 23.21
N LYS A 73 -26.06 -15.66 23.84
CA LYS A 73 -24.71 -15.83 24.37
C LYS A 73 -23.67 -15.91 23.24
N LEU A 74 -23.92 -16.74 22.22
CA LEU A 74 -23.04 -16.88 21.04
C LEU A 74 -22.91 -15.56 20.26
N LYS A 75 -24.00 -14.79 20.15
CA LYS A 75 -24.02 -13.46 19.51
C LYS A 75 -23.22 -12.42 20.30
N GLU A 76 -23.21 -12.46 21.62
CA GLU A 76 -22.39 -11.57 22.43
C GLU A 76 -20.90 -11.99 22.41
N GLU A 77 -20.61 -13.29 22.47
CA GLU A 77 -19.26 -13.82 22.31
C GLU A 77 -18.67 -13.43 20.94
N LEU A 78 -19.37 -13.69 19.84
CA LEU A 78 -18.97 -13.28 18.49
C LEU A 78 -18.83 -11.75 18.35
N ARG A 79 -19.72 -10.96 18.96
CA ARG A 79 -19.58 -9.49 19.01
C ARG A 79 -18.35 -9.04 19.80
N SER A 80 -17.93 -9.79 20.81
CA SER A 80 -16.74 -9.48 21.60
C SER A 80 -15.45 -9.83 20.82
N GLU A 81 -15.48 -10.91 20.04
CA GLU A 81 -14.38 -11.32 19.16
C GLU A 81 -14.21 -10.37 17.98
N VAL A 82 -15.29 -10.04 17.24
CA VAL A 82 -15.25 -9.05 16.15
C VAL A 82 -14.70 -7.71 16.64
N ARG A 83 -15.15 -7.20 17.80
CA ARG A 83 -14.58 -5.96 18.38
C ARG A 83 -13.10 -6.08 18.73
N ARG A 84 -12.62 -7.25 19.17
CA ARG A 84 -11.19 -7.49 19.43
C ARG A 84 -10.39 -7.48 18.13
N GLU A 85 -10.87 -8.16 17.10
CA GLU A 85 -10.25 -8.20 15.78
C GLU A 85 -10.23 -6.81 15.13
N GLU A 86 -11.34 -6.07 15.16
CA GLU A 86 -11.42 -4.68 14.71
C GLU A 86 -10.39 -3.78 15.40
N GLN A 87 -10.24 -3.90 16.74
CA GLN A 87 -9.23 -3.16 17.48
C GLN A 87 -7.79 -3.58 17.12
N GLU A 88 -7.55 -4.87 16.87
CA GLU A 88 -6.22 -5.37 16.52
C GLU A 88 -5.83 -4.97 15.09
N VAL A 89 -6.75 -5.07 14.12
CA VAL A 89 -6.61 -4.57 12.74
C VAL A 89 -6.40 -3.06 12.75
N SER A 90 -7.20 -2.31 13.51
CA SER A 90 -7.03 -0.85 13.66
C SER A 90 -5.64 -0.49 14.20
N ARG A 91 -5.14 -1.20 15.23
CA ARG A 91 -3.79 -1.00 15.77
C ARG A 91 -2.70 -1.31 14.76
N LYS A 92 -2.82 -2.42 14.00
CA LYS A 92 -1.87 -2.78 12.93
C LYS A 92 -1.84 -1.70 11.85
N ASN A 93 -3.00 -1.28 11.33
CA ASN A 93 -3.11 -0.22 10.32
C ASN A 93 -2.49 1.11 10.79
N ILE A 94 -2.73 1.53 12.03
CA ILE A 94 -2.11 2.75 12.59
C ILE A 94 -0.59 2.62 12.69
N GLN A 95 -0.08 1.44 13.04
CA GLN A 95 1.37 1.20 13.15
C GLN A 95 2.06 1.13 11.79
N ASP A 96 1.43 0.48 10.81
CA ASP A 96 1.95 0.38 9.44
C ASP A 96 1.90 1.73 8.71
N SER A 97 0.83 2.51 8.92
CA SER A 97 0.74 3.90 8.44
C SER A 97 1.90 4.76 8.97
N LYS A 98 2.11 4.79 10.31
CA LYS A 98 3.24 5.53 10.93
C LYS A 98 4.61 5.06 10.46
N LYS A 99 4.77 3.76 10.22
CA LYS A 99 6.01 3.17 9.69
C LYS A 99 6.26 3.61 8.25
N MET A 100 5.21 3.69 7.44
CA MET A 100 5.28 4.19 6.06
C MET A 100 5.60 5.69 6.03
N GLU A 101 4.95 6.50 6.87
CA GLU A 101 5.24 7.93 7.03
C GLU A 101 6.70 8.18 7.43
N GLY A 102 7.22 7.44 8.41
CA GLY A 102 8.61 7.56 8.85
C GLY A 102 9.63 7.19 7.76
N TRP A 103 9.31 6.19 6.92
CA TRP A 103 10.16 5.82 5.79
C TRP A 103 10.12 6.87 4.66
N LEU A 104 8.91 7.37 4.34
CA LEU A 104 8.72 8.45 3.37
C LEU A 104 9.44 9.75 3.77
N ALA A 105 9.45 10.10 5.06
CA ALA A 105 10.12 11.30 5.56
C ALA A 105 11.65 11.26 5.32
N GLY A 106 12.31 10.14 5.66
CA GLY A 106 13.75 9.97 5.47
C GLY A 106 14.18 9.95 4.00
N GLU A 107 13.29 9.55 3.09
CA GLU A 107 13.52 9.61 1.64
C GLU A 107 13.27 11.03 1.08
N LEU A 108 12.34 11.79 1.68
CA LEU A 108 12.04 13.16 1.28
C LEU A 108 13.19 14.13 1.61
N GLU A 109 13.88 13.95 2.73
CA GLU A 109 15.09 14.72 3.07
C GLU A 109 16.21 14.53 2.03
N GLN A 110 16.37 13.33 1.48
CA GLN A 110 17.39 13.03 0.46
C GLN A 110 17.06 13.56 -0.94
N THR A 111 15.80 13.93 -1.18
CA THR A 111 15.29 14.39 -2.47
C THR A 111 15.03 15.91 -2.54
N THR A 112 15.19 16.63 -1.43
CA THR A 112 15.05 18.09 -1.37
C THR A 112 16.37 18.84 -1.54
N CYS A 113 16.32 20.03 -2.14
CA CYS A 113 17.49 20.87 -2.34
C CYS A 113 17.88 21.57 -1.03
N PRO A 114 19.13 21.47 -0.54
CA PRO A 114 19.54 22.07 0.74
C PRO A 114 19.68 23.61 0.71
N ILE A 115 19.24 24.28 -0.36
CA ILE A 115 19.24 25.75 -0.51
C ILE A 115 17.82 26.33 -0.49
N CYS A 116 16.87 25.72 -1.22
CA CYS A 116 15.47 26.17 -1.26
C CYS A 116 14.50 25.26 -0.50
N TYR A 117 14.94 24.10 -0.02
CA TYR A 117 14.14 23.08 0.67
C TYR A 117 12.98 22.49 -0.16
N GLU A 118 12.95 22.75 -1.47
CA GLU A 118 12.01 22.16 -2.41
C GLU A 118 12.54 20.86 -3.02
N ILE A 119 11.62 19.97 -3.41
CA ILE A 119 11.93 18.69 -4.08
C ILE A 119 12.70 18.96 -5.38
N MET A 120 13.77 18.20 -5.62
CA MET A 120 14.62 18.35 -6.81
C MET A 120 13.99 17.73 -8.07
N GLN A 121 12.85 18.26 -8.50
CA GLN A 121 12.12 17.77 -9.66
C GLN A 121 12.33 18.67 -10.90
N PRO A 122 12.51 18.11 -12.11
CA PRO A 122 12.58 18.89 -13.34
C PRO A 122 11.29 19.70 -13.64
N PRO A 123 11.37 20.80 -14.42
CA PRO A 123 12.59 21.31 -15.07
C PRO A 123 13.40 22.28 -14.21
N GLN A 124 12.78 23.14 -13.40
CA GLN A 124 13.50 24.18 -12.64
C GLN A 124 14.37 23.61 -11.52
N HIS A 125 13.88 22.57 -10.82
CA HIS A 125 14.55 21.99 -9.67
C HIS A 125 15.37 20.73 -10.01
N THR A 126 15.67 20.48 -11.29
CA THR A 126 16.49 19.35 -11.77
C THR A 126 17.75 19.14 -10.88
N PRO A 127 17.97 17.93 -10.33
CA PRO A 127 19.08 17.69 -9.41
C PRO A 127 20.39 17.75 -10.20
N THR A 128 21.30 18.63 -9.79
CA THR A 128 22.54 18.98 -10.50
C THR A 128 23.75 18.67 -9.63
N LEU A 129 24.60 17.77 -10.11
CA LEU A 129 25.83 17.31 -9.47
C LEU A 129 27.01 18.23 -9.86
N LEU A 130 27.80 18.65 -8.87
CA LEU A 130 28.94 19.56 -9.06
C LEU A 130 30.29 18.83 -9.05
N PHE A 131 31.04 18.89 -10.13
CA PHE A 131 32.38 18.28 -10.22
C PHE A 131 33.50 19.27 -9.83
N PRO A 132 34.59 18.79 -9.20
CA PRO A 132 34.87 17.40 -8.80
C PRO A 132 34.31 17.02 -7.41
N CYS A 133 33.48 17.87 -6.79
CA CYS A 133 33.14 17.75 -5.37
C CYS A 133 31.98 16.80 -5.02
N GLY A 134 31.17 16.37 -5.97
CA GLY A 134 30.07 15.40 -5.78
C GLY A 134 28.84 15.90 -5.04
N HIS A 135 28.73 17.19 -4.72
CA HIS A 135 27.55 17.74 -4.04
C HIS A 135 26.42 17.99 -5.05
N THR A 136 25.19 17.66 -4.68
CA THR A 136 23.98 17.83 -5.53
C THR A 136 23.07 18.93 -4.99
N PHE A 137 22.53 19.74 -5.89
CA PHE A 137 21.60 20.84 -5.60
C PHE A 137 20.64 21.03 -6.78
N CYS A 138 19.55 21.76 -6.62
CA CYS A 138 18.68 22.06 -7.77
C CYS A 138 19.31 23.05 -8.76
N ALA A 139 19.04 22.88 -10.06
CA ALA A 139 19.62 23.66 -11.14
C ALA A 139 19.42 25.19 -10.99
N GLN A 140 18.22 25.60 -10.56
CA GLN A 140 17.90 27.00 -10.28
C GLN A 140 18.78 27.59 -9.17
N CYS A 141 18.95 26.89 -8.05
CA CYS A 141 19.76 27.39 -6.93
C CYS A 141 21.24 27.56 -7.30
N ILE A 142 21.83 26.62 -8.05
CA ILE A 142 23.22 26.74 -8.51
C ILE A 142 23.38 27.87 -9.53
N SER A 143 22.45 27.98 -10.48
CA SER A 143 22.43 29.07 -11.45
C SER A 143 22.39 30.43 -10.76
N SER A 144 21.56 30.59 -9.74
CA SER A 144 21.48 31.82 -8.93
C SER A 144 22.74 32.07 -8.10
N HIS A 145 23.31 31.04 -7.46
CA HIS A 145 24.52 31.16 -6.66
C HIS A 145 25.72 31.65 -7.49
N ILE A 146 25.94 31.05 -8.66
CA ILE A 146 27.05 31.41 -9.55
C ILE A 146 26.88 32.84 -10.08
N LYS A 147 25.65 33.23 -10.47
CA LYS A 147 25.34 34.59 -10.93
C LYS A 147 25.55 35.65 -9.85
N ALA A 148 25.05 35.41 -8.63
CA ALA A 148 25.08 36.39 -7.55
C ALA A 148 26.48 36.60 -6.97
N ASN A 149 27.25 35.52 -6.81
CA ASN A 149 28.56 35.58 -6.15
C ASN A 149 29.73 35.85 -7.12
N HIS A 150 29.49 35.86 -8.43
CA HIS A 150 30.51 35.90 -9.49
C HIS A 150 31.63 34.84 -9.31
N ARG A 151 31.33 33.72 -8.64
CA ARG A 151 32.30 32.68 -8.27
C ARG A 151 31.73 31.29 -8.57
N HIS A 152 32.48 30.54 -9.36
CA HIS A 152 32.19 29.13 -9.66
C HIS A 152 32.71 28.24 -8.52
N THR A 153 32.04 28.29 -7.37
CA THR A 153 32.38 27.51 -6.16
C THR A 153 31.16 26.79 -5.60
N CYS A 154 31.37 25.57 -5.08
CA CYS A 154 30.32 24.77 -4.44
C CYS A 154 29.77 25.49 -3.19
N PRO A 155 28.44 25.68 -3.04
CA PRO A 155 27.85 26.33 -1.86
C PRO A 155 28.20 25.68 -0.53
N TYR A 156 28.37 24.35 -0.51
CA TYR A 156 28.64 23.56 0.70
C TYR A 156 30.14 23.49 1.02
N CYS A 157 30.95 22.89 0.15
CA CYS A 157 32.37 22.64 0.41
C CYS A 157 33.33 23.70 -0.14
N ARG A 158 32.83 24.76 -0.80
CA ARG A 158 33.60 25.89 -1.37
C ARG A 158 34.66 25.54 -2.43
N LYS A 159 34.84 24.27 -2.80
CA LYS A 159 35.68 23.83 -3.91
C LYS A 159 35.23 24.48 -5.23
N LYS A 160 36.18 24.74 -6.14
CA LYS A 160 35.89 25.24 -7.49
C LYS A 160 35.01 24.23 -8.23
N ILE A 161 34.00 24.73 -8.94
CA ILE A 161 33.17 23.96 -9.86
C ILE A 161 33.86 23.96 -11.22
N GLU A 162 34.22 22.77 -11.72
CA GLU A 162 34.84 22.59 -13.04
C GLU A 162 33.79 22.27 -14.10
N SER A 163 32.82 21.42 -13.76
CA SER A 163 31.68 21.08 -14.60
C SER A 163 30.46 20.73 -13.75
N GLN A 164 29.30 20.63 -14.41
CA GLN A 164 28.01 20.32 -13.81
C GLN A 164 27.29 19.32 -14.71
N ALA A 165 26.59 18.35 -14.13
CA ALA A 165 25.74 17.41 -14.86
C ALA A 165 24.48 17.08 -14.05
N PRO A 166 23.35 16.74 -14.67
CA PRO A 166 22.17 16.33 -13.93
C PRO A 166 22.40 14.96 -13.28
N ASN A 167 22.00 14.80 -12.02
CA ASN A 167 22.11 13.56 -11.26
C ASN A 167 20.96 12.61 -11.65
N MET A 168 21.18 11.85 -12.73
CA MET A 168 20.15 10.99 -13.32
C MET A 168 19.63 9.91 -12.37
N ILE A 169 20.47 9.39 -11.47
CA ILE A 169 20.06 8.38 -10.48
C ILE A 169 19.08 9.01 -9.48
N LEU A 170 19.42 10.18 -8.94
CA LEU A 170 18.53 10.88 -8.00
C LEU A 170 17.22 11.33 -8.68
N GLN A 171 17.30 11.77 -9.93
CA GLN A 171 16.09 12.10 -10.70
C GLN A 171 15.19 10.88 -10.91
N GLN A 172 15.74 9.72 -11.29
CA GLN A 172 14.97 8.48 -11.46
C GLN A 172 14.31 8.00 -10.15
N LEU A 173 14.98 8.18 -9.01
CA LEU A 173 14.39 7.91 -7.70
C LEU A 173 13.20 8.85 -7.44
N ILE A 174 13.40 10.16 -7.59
CA ILE A 174 12.36 11.19 -7.41
C ILE A 174 11.15 10.91 -8.31
N ASP A 175 11.36 10.66 -9.60
CA ASP A 175 10.31 10.36 -10.56
C ASP A 175 9.55 9.07 -10.17
N GLY A 176 10.26 8.03 -9.73
CA GLY A 176 9.67 6.78 -9.26
C GLY A 176 8.88 6.90 -7.94
N PHE A 177 9.22 7.83 -7.05
CA PHE A 177 8.40 8.16 -5.87
C PHE A 177 7.18 9.02 -6.25
N ALA A 178 7.36 9.98 -7.15
CA ALA A 178 6.27 10.82 -7.64
C ALA A 178 5.17 9.99 -8.32
N GLU A 179 5.53 8.97 -9.11
CA GLU A 179 4.53 8.14 -9.79
C GLU A 179 3.75 7.24 -8.82
N ARG A 180 4.44 6.52 -7.91
CA ARG A 180 3.77 5.71 -6.88
C ARG A 180 2.83 6.52 -5.98
N LYS A 181 3.17 7.80 -5.72
CA LYS A 181 2.28 8.71 -5.00
C LYS A 181 1.01 9.05 -5.78
N LYS A 182 1.08 9.21 -7.11
CA LYS A 182 -0.10 9.41 -7.97
C LYS A 182 -0.97 8.15 -8.02
N GLU A 183 -0.35 6.97 -8.14
CA GLU A 183 -1.05 5.68 -8.13
C GLU A 183 -1.83 5.47 -6.83
N ALA A 184 -1.19 5.73 -5.67
CA ALA A 184 -1.84 5.64 -4.37
C ALA A 184 -3.00 6.64 -4.23
N ALA A 185 -2.81 7.91 -4.64
CA ALA A 185 -3.87 8.92 -4.62
C ALA A 185 -5.05 8.54 -5.54
N ALA A 186 -4.77 8.03 -6.74
CA ALA A 186 -5.79 7.58 -7.69
C ALA A 186 -6.57 6.36 -7.20
N CYS A 187 -5.98 5.51 -6.33
CA CYS A 187 -6.71 4.41 -5.70
C CYS A 187 -7.74 4.93 -4.69
N LEU A 188 -7.33 5.86 -3.82
CA LEU A 188 -8.19 6.48 -2.80
C LEU A 188 -9.37 7.25 -3.42
N ASP A 189 -9.13 8.01 -4.49
CA ASP A 189 -10.20 8.72 -5.24
C ASP A 189 -11.25 7.76 -5.83
N ARG A 190 -10.82 6.54 -6.20
CA ARG A 190 -11.68 5.51 -6.79
C ARG A 190 -12.57 4.85 -5.74
N GLU A 191 -12.03 4.60 -4.55
CA GLU A 191 -12.76 4.07 -3.39
C GLU A 191 -13.76 5.10 -2.85
N GLY A 192 -13.36 6.38 -2.76
CA GLY A 192 -14.27 7.48 -2.41
C GLY A 192 -15.46 7.61 -3.37
N LYS A 193 -15.24 7.40 -4.67
CA LYS A 193 -16.32 7.34 -5.67
C LYS A 193 -17.22 6.10 -5.54
N PHE A 194 -16.67 4.95 -5.18
CA PHE A 194 -17.46 3.73 -4.99
C PHE A 194 -18.41 3.86 -3.78
N LEU A 195 -17.93 4.42 -2.67
CA LEU A 195 -18.75 4.73 -1.49
C LEU A 195 -19.82 5.80 -1.78
N ALA A 196 -19.52 6.80 -2.61
CA ALA A 196 -20.49 7.81 -3.01
C ALA A 196 -21.61 7.28 -3.95
N VAL A 197 -21.37 6.20 -4.69
CA VAL A 197 -22.37 5.59 -5.60
C VAL A 197 -23.23 4.53 -4.92
N SER A 198 -22.77 3.95 -3.81
CA SER A 198 -23.47 2.88 -3.06
C SER A 198 -24.36 3.40 -1.92
N GLY A 199 -24.44 4.72 -1.74
CA GLY A 199 -25.28 5.40 -0.74
C GLY A 199 -26.40 6.27 -1.31
N GLY A 200 -26.84 6.02 -2.56
CA GLY A 200 -27.89 6.75 -3.26
C GLY A 200 -29.09 5.88 -3.65
#